data_AF-A0A3D2MP16-F1
#
_entry.id   AF-A0A3D2MP16-F1
#
_cell.length_a   1.000
_cell.length_b   1.000
_cell.length_c   1.000
_cell.angle_alpha   90.00
_cell.angle_beta   90.00
_cell.angle_gamma   90.00
#
_symmetry.space_group_name_H-M   'P 1'
#
loop_
_entity.id
_entity.type
_entity.pdbx_description
1 polymer ?
#
loop_
_entity_poly.entity_id
_entity_poly.type
_entity_poly.pdbx_seq_one_letter_code
_entity_poly.pdbx_strand_id
1 'polypeptide(L)'
;MRYQRRRVLVAHEMASPGPLLLDYGTRLGASALGLHTGVIAPGMSADFIGVSVNHPAMAGWNSNDFLDVLFFGASSEVITQTWV
;
A
#
# COMPACT_ATOMS: atom_id res chain seq x y z
N MET A 1 27.51 -1.16 -8.59
CA MET A 1 26.49 -0.81 -7.57
C MET A 1 25.48 -1.95 -7.50
N ARG A 2 25.33 -2.60 -6.35
CA ARG A 2 24.38 -3.70 -6.14
C ARG A 2 23.10 -3.09 -5.57
N TYR A 3 22.03 -3.03 -6.35
CA TYR A 3 20.72 -2.49 -5.93
C TYR A 3 20.06 -3.48 -4.97
N GLN A 4 20.45 -3.43 -3.70
CA GLN A 4 19.91 -4.32 -2.67
C GLN A 4 18.55 -3.77 -2.24
N ARG A 5 17.48 -4.33 -2.81
CA ARG A 5 16.09 -4.05 -2.42
C ARG A 5 15.96 -4.32 -0.92
N ARG A 6 15.58 -3.31 -0.13
CA ARG A 6 15.47 -3.38 1.33
C ARG A 6 14.31 -4.29 1.74
N ARG A 7 14.53 -5.61 1.73
CA ARG A 7 13.58 -6.65 2.13
C ARG A 7 14.18 -7.44 3.30
N VAL A 8 14.11 -6.89 4.51
CA VAL A 8 14.84 -7.43 5.67
C VAL A 8 14.00 -8.41 6.52
N LEU A 9 12.66 -8.42 6.37
CA LEU A 9 11.76 -9.19 7.23
C LEU A 9 10.64 -9.90 6.44
N VAL A 10 11.01 -10.66 5.41
CA VAL A 10 10.05 -11.49 4.69
C VAL A 10 10.44 -12.95 4.87
N ALA A 11 9.51 -13.77 5.40
CA ALA A 11 9.73 -15.20 5.66
C ALA A 11 10.11 -16.00 4.39
N HIS A 12 9.83 -15.45 3.21
CA HIS A 12 10.24 -15.98 1.92
C HIS A 12 10.99 -14.89 1.16
N GLU A 13 12.19 -15.18 0.63
CA GLU A 13 13.03 -14.20 -0.10
C GLU A 13 12.32 -13.52 -1.28
N MET A 14 11.22 -14.13 -1.77
CA MET A 14 10.43 -13.65 -2.90
C MET A 14 9.12 -12.95 -2.53
N ALA A 15 8.67 -12.96 -1.28
CA ALA A 15 7.41 -12.31 -0.93
C ALA A 15 7.59 -10.79 -0.76
N SER A 16 6.61 -10.02 -1.19
CA SER A 16 6.52 -8.57 -0.97
C SER A 16 5.72 -8.34 0.33
N PRO A 17 6.22 -7.57 1.31
CA PRO A 17 5.49 -7.27 2.53
C PRO A 17 4.34 -6.27 2.32
N GLY A 18 4.36 -5.49 1.22
CA GLY A 18 3.34 -4.50 0.90
C GLY A 18 1.89 -5.00 1.00
N PRO A 19 1.50 -6.10 0.32
CA PRO A 19 0.15 -6.66 0.43
C PRO A 19 -0.29 -6.96 1.87
N LEU A 20 0.61 -7.51 2.69
CA LEU A 20 0.32 -7.81 4.10
C LEU A 20 0.11 -6.54 4.92
N LEU A 21 0.95 -5.53 4.71
CA LEU A 21 0.82 -4.23 5.39
C LEU A 21 -0.46 -3.49 4.97
N LEU A 22 -0.85 -3.59 3.69
CA LEU A 22 -2.12 -3.02 3.22
C LEU A 22 -3.29 -3.69 3.92
N ASP A 23 -3.29 -5.02 4.04
CA ASP A 23 -4.34 -5.78 4.71
C ASP A 23 -4.45 -5.41 6.20
N TYR A 24 -3.33 -5.23 6.90
CA TYR A 24 -3.30 -4.72 8.27
C TYR A 24 -3.87 -3.31 8.39
N GLY A 25 -3.47 -2.39 7.50
CA GLY A 25 -3.91 -1.00 7.51
C GLY A 25 -5.35 -0.77 7.05
N THR A 26 -5.97 -1.75 6.38
CA THR A 26 -7.32 -1.61 5.80
C THR A 26 -8.29 -2.62 6.41
N ARG A 27 -8.43 -3.82 5.83
CA ARG A 27 -9.41 -4.83 6.23
C ARG A 27 -9.31 -5.23 7.69
N LEU A 28 -8.11 -5.53 8.18
CA LEU A 28 -7.93 -5.98 9.56
C LEU A 28 -8.08 -4.83 10.56
N GLY A 29 -7.66 -3.61 10.19
CA GLY A 29 -7.93 -2.39 10.96
C GLY A 29 -9.43 -2.09 11.08
N ALA A 30 -10.16 -2.16 9.97
CA ALA A 30 -11.61 -1.97 9.95
C ALA A 30 -12.32 -3.01 10.82
N SER A 31 -11.92 -4.28 10.74
CA SER A 31 -12.43 -5.34 11.59
C SER A 31 -12.15 -5.09 13.07
N ALA A 32 -10.95 -4.61 13.43
CA ALA A 32 -10.59 -4.34 14.81
C ALA A 32 -11.39 -3.16 15.40
N LEU A 33 -11.76 -2.19 14.57
CA LEU A 33 -12.54 -1.01 14.97
C LEU A 33 -14.06 -1.19 14.84
N GLY A 34 -14.53 -2.31 14.27
CA GLY A 34 -15.95 -2.54 14.01
C GLY A 34 -16.54 -1.60 12.94
N LEU A 35 -15.71 -1.14 11.99
CA LEU A 35 -16.12 -0.22 10.93
C LEU A 35 -16.50 -0.99 9.65
N HIS A 36 -17.53 -0.50 8.94
CA HIS A 36 -17.98 -1.05 7.67
C HIS A 36 -17.16 -0.50 6.48
N THR A 37 -15.83 -0.62 6.56
CA THR A 37 -14.84 -0.08 5.61
C THR A 37 -13.69 -1.07 5.38
N GLY A 38 -12.63 -0.67 4.67
CA GLY A 38 -11.39 -1.43 4.51
C GLY A 38 -11.33 -2.32 3.26
N VAL A 39 -12.39 -2.33 2.44
CA VAL A 39 -12.43 -2.99 1.13
C VAL A 39 -13.28 -2.16 0.17
N ILE A 40 -12.83 -2.02 -1.09
CA ILE A 40 -13.63 -1.41 -2.15
C ILE A 40 -14.60 -2.46 -2.69
N ALA A 41 -15.84 -2.44 -2.20
CA ALA A 41 -16.91 -3.34 -2.63
C ALA A 41 -18.29 -2.67 -2.46
N PRO A 42 -19.31 -3.07 -3.25
CA PRO A 42 -20.67 -2.58 -3.06
C PRO A 42 -21.16 -2.78 -1.62
N GLY A 43 -21.78 -1.75 -1.05
CA GLY A 43 -22.28 -1.74 0.33
C GLY A 43 -21.24 -1.32 1.38
N MET A 44 -19.95 -1.30 1.06
CA MET A 44 -18.90 -0.77 1.94
C MET A 44 -18.84 0.76 1.88
N SER A 45 -18.32 1.41 2.92
CA SER A 45 -17.99 2.84 2.87
C SER A 45 -17.03 3.14 1.71
N ALA A 46 -17.25 4.28 1.03
CA ALA A 46 -16.42 4.75 -0.08
C ALA A 46 -15.13 5.44 0.43
N ASP A 47 -14.40 4.75 1.30
CA ASP A 47 -13.18 5.23 1.93
C ASP A 47 -11.96 4.71 1.18
N PHE A 48 -11.30 5.60 0.45
CA PHE A 48 -10.13 5.28 -0.36
C PHE A 48 -9.28 6.52 -0.59
N ILE A 49 -8.09 6.30 -1.15
CA ILE A 49 -7.11 7.35 -1.47
C ILE A 49 -6.73 7.31 -2.94
N GLY A 50 -6.37 8.47 -3.48
CA GLY A 50 -5.75 8.61 -4.79
C GLY A 50 -4.23 8.59 -4.64
N VAL A 51 -3.54 7.82 -5.49
CA VAL A 51 -2.07 7.74 -5.50
C VAL A 51 -1.54 8.18 -6.85
N SER A 52 -0.61 9.14 -6.86
CA SER A 52 0.07 9.60 -8.08
C SER A 52 1.14 8.60 -8.53
N VAL A 53 0.79 7.75 -9.49
CA VAL A 53 1.69 6.73 -10.04
C VAL A 53 2.83 7.28 -10.91
N ASN A 54 2.75 8.56 -11.30
CA ASN A 54 3.76 9.26 -12.10
C ASN A 54 4.67 10.16 -11.27
N HIS A 55 4.49 10.21 -9.95
CA HIS A 55 5.35 11.00 -9.07
C HIS A 55 6.81 10.48 -9.15
N PRO A 56 7.85 11.35 -9.12
CA PRO A 56 9.24 10.90 -9.19
C PRO A 56 9.63 9.85 -8.12
N ALA A 57 9.04 9.93 -6.93
CA ALA A 57 9.25 8.94 -5.85
C ALA A 57 8.69 7.54 -6.19
N MET A 58 7.76 7.44 -7.13
CA MET A 58 7.20 6.16 -7.60
C MET A 58 7.97 5.57 -8.78
N ALA A 59 9.01 6.22 -9.32
CA ALA A 59 9.66 5.81 -10.56
C ALA A 59 10.12 4.32 -10.56
N GLY A 60 9.78 3.59 -11.63
CA GLY A 60 10.21 2.20 -11.84
C GLY A 60 9.36 1.13 -11.16
N TRP A 61 8.21 1.49 -10.59
CA TRP A 61 7.24 0.54 -10.03
C TRP A 61 6.64 -0.39 -11.09
N ASN A 62 6.18 -1.57 -10.66
CA ASN A 62 5.31 -2.48 -11.40
C ASN A 62 4.23 -3.07 -10.47
N SER A 63 3.27 -3.81 -11.02
CA SER A 63 2.16 -4.37 -10.25
C SER A 63 2.58 -5.30 -9.09
N ASN A 64 3.76 -5.91 -9.16
CA ASN A 64 4.24 -6.84 -8.13
C ASN A 64 4.96 -6.14 -6.97
N ASP A 65 5.41 -4.89 -7.15
CA ASP A 65 6.15 -4.14 -6.13
C ASP A 65 5.57 -2.76 -5.82
N PHE A 66 4.44 -2.38 -6.44
CA PHE A 66 3.77 -1.10 -6.21
C PHE A 66 3.62 -0.75 -4.73
N LEU A 67 3.13 -1.70 -3.91
CA LEU A 67 2.93 -1.47 -2.48
C LEU A 67 4.25 -1.37 -1.70
N ASP A 68 5.30 -2.07 -2.11
CA ASP A 68 6.62 -1.92 -1.51
C ASP A 68 7.22 -0.54 -1.83
N VAL A 69 7.09 -0.10 -3.08
CA VAL A 69 7.54 1.24 -3.50
C VAL A 69 6.74 2.32 -2.77
N LEU A 70 5.43 2.16 -2.68
CA LEU A 70 4.56 3.11 -1.98
C LEU A 70 4.89 3.20 -0.48
N PHE A 71 5.07 2.08 0.22
CA PHE A 71 5.24 2.08 1.67
C PHE A 71 6.67 2.36 2.13
N PHE A 72 7.68 2.00 1.34
CA PHE A 72 9.08 2.13 1.75
C PHE A 72 9.89 3.11 0.90
N GLY A 73 9.39 3.50 -0.27
CA GLY A 73 10.08 4.37 -1.23
C GLY A 73 9.49 5.77 -1.38
N ALA A 74 8.24 5.97 -0.97
CA ALA A 74 7.53 7.25 -1.10
C ALA A 74 7.21 7.88 0.26
N SER A 75 7.04 9.21 0.26
CA SER A 75 6.45 9.96 1.37
C SER A 75 4.97 10.24 1.09
N SER A 76 4.26 10.87 2.03
CA SER A 76 2.82 11.15 1.88
C SER A 76 2.48 12.09 0.71
N GLU A 77 3.46 12.76 0.10
CA GLU A 77 3.28 13.62 -1.07
C GLU A 77 2.71 12.90 -2.31
N VAL A 78 2.81 11.57 -2.38
CA VAL A 78 2.26 10.78 -3.48
C VAL A 78 0.74 10.57 -3.34
N ILE A 79 0.15 10.91 -2.19
CA ILE A 79 -1.30 10.83 -1.96
C ILE A 79 -1.96 12.11 -2.47
N THR A 80 -2.79 12.00 -3.50
CA THR A 80 -3.37 13.18 -4.19
C THR A 80 -4.76 13.54 -3.70
N GLN A 81 -5.50 12.57 -3.17
CA GLN A 81 -6.87 12.74 -2.69
C GLN A 81 -7.19 11.73 -1.59
N THR A 82 -8.18 12.08 -0.77
CA THR A 82 -8.79 11.22 0.23
C THR A 82 -10.29 11.40 0.18
N TRP A 83 -11.04 10.30 0.25
CA TRP A 83 -12.51 10.28 0.34
C TRP A 83 -12.91 9.53 1.60
N VAL A 84 -13.90 10.05 2.33
CA VAL A 84 -14.47 9.48 3.57
C VAL A 84 -15.98 9.64 3.56
#